data_AF-A0A9D1JJL0-F1
#
_entry.id   AF-A0A9D1JJL0-F1
#
_cell.length_a   1.000
_cell.length_b   1.000
_cell.length_c   1.000
_cell.angle_alpha   90.00
_cell.angle_beta   90.00
_cell.angle_gamma   90.00
#
_symmetry.space_group_name_H-M   'P 1'
#
loop_
_entity.id
_entity.type
_entity.pdbx_description
1 polymer ?
#
loop_
_entity_poly.entity_id
_entity_poly.type
_entity_poly.pdbx_seq_one_letter_code
_entity_poly.pdbx_strand_id
1 'polypeptide(L)'
;MLKKLLAAGTAFCLAAGILSGCSSEADASDVVASVGDTDIELGLVNFLMRYNQAQLQTTYGAYLGEDYWQNYGADSRTSILENIETMVLSEQHMEDYGVSLTEEEETAISDAAAAFMEGNEEDVLTAMSADQETVERAMTLYTINQKVYISVISEADTEVSDEEAAQKTVRYVFFSTGSTTDEEGNTVEMTDEEKEEVRATAQQVLDAVKSGTSMDDALEEAGEDRTSITASYGEDNGSLSDMLKEAANELTEDGQVADSLIEIDTGYYVLQMESMFDEEATETRKDEIVSERRSDHYTEVTDGWREDTEITVNEDLLAQLDFDDTWQLVTEETETETAAETTDETSAEPAESETAESAETETTAETETETAAESASETETEETAAETESETAVETESESETETETETESESETVSETEA
;
A
#
# COMPACT_ATOMS: atom_id res chain seq x y z
N MET A 1 -12.78 -16.49 -15.24
CA MET A 1 -13.23 -16.09 -13.90
C MET A 1 -14.30 -14.98 -13.91
N LEU A 2 -14.63 -14.38 -15.07
CA LEU A 2 -15.68 -13.37 -15.24
C LEU A 2 -17.13 -13.77 -14.84
N LYS A 3 -17.42 -15.05 -14.62
CA LYS A 3 -18.78 -15.53 -14.28
C LYS A 3 -19.14 -15.38 -12.79
N LYS A 4 -18.25 -14.80 -11.98
CA LYS A 4 -18.44 -14.62 -10.53
C LYS A 4 -18.56 -13.17 -10.07
N LEU A 5 -18.30 -12.18 -10.93
CA LEU A 5 -18.52 -10.76 -10.62
C LEU A 5 -20.00 -10.34 -10.69
N LEU A 6 -20.87 -11.23 -11.16
CA LEU A 6 -22.31 -11.02 -11.33
C LEU A 6 -23.14 -11.94 -10.43
N ALA A 7 -22.60 -12.27 -9.26
CA ALA A 7 -23.26 -13.08 -8.24
C ALA A 7 -23.96 -12.19 -7.21
N ALA A 8 -25.27 -12.05 -7.39
CA ALA A 8 -26.27 -11.71 -6.38
C ALA A 8 -26.16 -10.34 -5.69
N GLY A 9 -27.15 -9.49 -5.97
CA GLY A 9 -27.45 -8.28 -5.23
C GLY A 9 -27.51 -8.56 -3.73
N THR A 10 -26.45 -8.15 -3.04
CA THR A 10 -26.47 -7.89 -1.62
C THR A 10 -26.65 -6.38 -1.53
N ALA A 11 -27.77 -5.91 -0.98
CA ALA A 11 -27.95 -4.48 -0.75
C ALA A 11 -26.92 -4.06 0.30
N PHE A 12 -25.87 -3.35 -0.13
CA PHE A 12 -24.92 -2.73 0.78
C PHE A 12 -25.58 -1.47 1.33
N CYS A 13 -26.00 -1.51 2.59
CA CYS A 13 -26.56 -0.36 3.29
C CYS A 13 -25.42 0.44 3.94
N LEU A 14 -25.55 1.77 3.97
CA LEU A 14 -24.61 2.68 4.62
C LEU A 14 -25.26 3.32 5.85
N ALA A 15 -24.48 3.55 6.91
CA ALA A 15 -24.92 4.30 8.07
C ALA A 15 -24.62 5.79 7.88
N ALA A 16 -25.57 6.66 8.23
CA ALA A 16 -25.37 8.11 8.24
C ALA A 16 -24.32 8.49 9.31
N GLY A 17 -23.33 9.31 8.94
CA GLY A 17 -22.37 9.89 9.88
C GLY A 17 -23.01 10.90 10.84
N ILE A 18 -22.30 11.32 11.90
CA ILE A 18 -22.74 12.41 12.78
C ILE A 18 -22.68 13.72 11.99
N LEU A 19 -23.76 14.00 11.25
CA LEU A 19 -23.95 15.16 10.38
C LEU A 19 -23.66 16.48 11.12
N SER A 20 -22.40 16.92 11.08
CA SER A 20 -22.01 18.22 11.60
C SER A 20 -22.25 19.24 10.49
N GLY A 21 -23.53 19.58 10.30
CA GLY A 21 -24.02 20.27 9.12
C GLY A 21 -23.23 21.51 8.71
N CYS A 22 -22.63 21.43 7.53
CA CYS A 22 -22.61 22.51 6.56
C CYS A 22 -23.33 22.03 5.30
N SER A 23 -24.57 22.48 5.09
CA SER A 23 -25.20 22.35 3.78
C SER A 23 -24.35 23.14 2.77
N SER A 24 -23.64 22.48 1.87
CA SER A 24 -23.00 23.16 0.75
C SER A 24 -24.07 23.86 -0.10
N GLU A 25 -23.72 25.02 -0.66
CA GLU A 25 -24.59 25.80 -1.54
C GLU A 25 -24.58 25.26 -2.99
N ALA A 26 -23.72 24.27 -3.30
CA ALA A 26 -23.56 23.67 -4.62
C ALA A 26 -24.61 22.60 -4.92
N ASP A 27 -25.08 22.58 -6.18
CA ASP A 27 -26.03 21.59 -6.67
C ASP A 27 -25.27 20.33 -7.12
N ALA A 28 -25.83 19.14 -6.89
CA ALA A 28 -25.20 17.87 -7.31
C ALA A 28 -24.92 17.80 -8.82
N SER A 29 -25.69 18.53 -9.64
CA SER A 29 -25.50 18.63 -11.09
C SER A 29 -24.44 19.66 -11.52
N ASP A 30 -23.80 20.37 -10.59
CA ASP A 30 -22.74 21.30 -10.93
C ASP A 30 -21.53 20.54 -11.49
N VAL A 31 -20.95 21.06 -12.58
CA VAL A 31 -19.75 20.47 -13.19
C VAL A 31 -18.52 20.83 -12.36
N VAL A 32 -17.94 19.83 -11.70
CA VAL A 32 -16.75 19.99 -10.86
C VAL A 32 -15.46 19.73 -11.63
N ALA A 33 -15.50 18.90 -12.67
CA ALA A 33 -14.38 18.70 -13.58
C ALA A 33 -14.87 18.38 -14.99
N SER A 34 -13.99 18.54 -15.99
CA SER A 34 -14.23 18.10 -17.36
C SER A 34 -12.98 17.39 -17.88
N VAL A 35 -13.19 16.27 -18.58
CA VAL A 35 -12.15 15.47 -19.24
C VAL A 35 -12.45 15.51 -20.75
N GLY A 36 -11.77 16.39 -21.48
CA GLY A 36 -12.10 16.68 -22.87
C GLY A 36 -13.52 17.23 -22.99
N ASP A 37 -14.38 16.52 -23.73
CA ASP A 37 -15.79 16.89 -23.93
C ASP A 37 -16.75 16.24 -22.90
N THR A 38 -16.23 15.47 -21.93
CA THR A 38 -17.05 14.81 -20.90
C THR A 38 -17.00 15.59 -19.59
N ASP A 39 -18.15 16.07 -19.14
CA ASP A 39 -18.31 16.71 -17.83
C ASP A 39 -18.46 15.67 -16.71
N ILE A 40 -17.88 15.97 -15.56
CA ILE A 40 -17.99 15.24 -14.30
C ILE A 40 -18.79 16.10 -13.32
N GLU A 41 -19.96 15.61 -12.92
CA GLU A 41 -20.84 16.28 -11.98
C GLU A 41 -20.40 16.07 -10.53
N LEU A 42 -20.63 17.08 -9.69
CA LEU A 42 -20.27 17.07 -8.26
C LEU A 42 -20.91 15.91 -7.50
N GLY A 43 -22.14 15.54 -7.87
CA GLY A 43 -22.89 14.44 -7.27
C GLY A 43 -22.20 13.09 -7.43
N LEU A 44 -21.64 12.82 -8.61
CA LEU A 44 -20.86 11.59 -8.87
C LEU A 44 -19.60 11.54 -8.00
N VAL A 45 -18.90 12.67 -7.86
CA VAL A 45 -17.69 12.76 -7.03
C VAL A 45 -18.05 12.57 -5.55
N ASN A 46 -19.09 13.23 -5.06
CA ASN A 46 -19.55 13.07 -3.68
C ASN A 46 -19.98 11.62 -3.41
N PHE A 47 -20.74 11.00 -4.31
CA PHE A 47 -21.18 9.61 -4.17
C PHE A 47 -19.99 8.65 -4.02
N LEU A 48 -19.03 8.72 -4.95
CA LEU A 48 -17.85 7.85 -4.93
C LEU A 48 -16.94 8.13 -3.74
N MET A 49 -16.83 9.39 -3.32
CA MET A 49 -16.07 9.77 -2.13
C MET A 49 -16.67 9.18 -0.86
N ARG A 50 -17.99 9.32 -0.65
CA ARG A 50 -18.68 8.77 0.53
C ARG A 50 -18.67 7.24 0.52
N TYR A 51 -18.82 6.63 -0.66
CA TYR A 51 -18.74 5.18 -0.80
C TYR A 51 -17.32 4.65 -0.50
N ASN A 52 -16.27 5.33 -0.96
CA ASN A 52 -14.89 4.98 -0.65
C ASN A 52 -14.58 5.16 0.85
N GLN A 53 -15.00 6.30 1.42
CA GLN A 53 -14.87 6.58 2.85
C GLN A 53 -15.49 5.47 3.69
N ALA A 54 -16.71 5.05 3.34
CA ALA A 54 -17.42 4.02 4.07
C ALA A 54 -16.74 2.65 4.00
N GLN A 55 -16.24 2.25 2.84
CA GLN A 55 -15.48 1.02 2.70
C GLN A 55 -14.21 1.05 3.55
N LEU A 56 -13.43 2.13 3.44
CA LEU A 56 -12.19 2.27 4.17
C LEU A 56 -12.44 2.26 5.69
N GLN A 57 -13.46 2.97 6.15
CA GLN A 57 -13.83 3.01 7.56
C GLN A 57 -14.30 1.65 8.07
N THR A 58 -15.11 0.92 7.30
CA THR A 58 -15.59 -0.42 7.69
C THR A 58 -14.44 -1.40 7.84
N THR A 59 -13.47 -1.39 6.92
CA THR A 59 -12.37 -2.37 6.94
C THR A 59 -11.25 -1.97 7.89
N TYR A 60 -10.89 -0.68 7.94
CA TYR A 60 -9.68 -0.21 8.62
C TYR A 60 -9.94 0.81 9.71
N GLY A 61 -11.18 1.23 9.96
CA GLY A 61 -11.51 2.33 10.88
C GLY A 61 -10.94 2.18 12.30
N ALA A 62 -10.81 0.94 12.79
CA ALA A 62 -10.18 0.66 14.09
C ALA A 62 -8.68 1.01 14.15
N TYR A 63 -8.01 1.09 12.99
CA TYR A 63 -6.57 1.36 12.85
C TYR A 63 -6.27 2.79 12.36
N LEU A 64 -7.21 3.42 11.63
CA LEU A 64 -6.99 4.75 11.04
C LEU A 64 -6.84 5.86 12.09
N GLY A 65 -7.47 5.72 13.26
CA GLY A 65 -7.51 6.74 14.30
C GLY A 65 -8.53 7.86 14.01
N GLU A 66 -8.95 8.57 15.05
CA GLU A 66 -10.06 9.55 14.98
C GLU A 66 -9.74 10.77 14.09
N ASP A 67 -8.47 11.14 13.94
CA ASP A 67 -8.03 12.31 13.16
C ASP A 67 -7.66 11.99 11.70
N TYR A 68 -7.86 10.74 11.23
CA TYR A 68 -7.45 10.32 9.88
C TYR A 68 -8.03 11.21 8.78
N TRP A 69 -9.35 11.39 8.77
CA TRP A 69 -10.04 12.17 7.74
C TRP A 69 -9.72 13.66 7.82
N GLN A 70 -9.37 14.18 9.00
CA GLN A 70 -8.88 15.55 9.15
C GLN A 70 -7.49 15.73 8.52
N ASN A 71 -6.62 14.73 8.64
CA ASN A 71 -5.24 14.79 8.13
C ASN A 71 -5.15 14.45 6.64
N TYR A 72 -5.96 13.51 6.15
CA TYR A 72 -5.84 12.94 4.80
C TYR A 72 -7.04 13.18 3.88
N GLY A 73 -8.14 13.76 4.38
CA GLY A 73 -9.36 13.96 3.58
C GLY A 73 -9.13 14.81 2.33
N ALA A 74 -8.32 15.87 2.41
CA ALA A 74 -8.03 16.72 1.26
C ALA A 74 -7.28 15.96 0.14
N ASP A 75 -6.30 15.13 0.51
CA ASP A 75 -5.55 14.30 -0.43
C ASP A 75 -6.45 13.21 -1.01
N SER A 76 -7.25 12.54 -0.17
CA SER A 76 -8.24 11.53 -0.61
C SER A 76 -9.21 12.12 -1.64
N ARG A 77 -9.68 13.35 -1.45
CA ARG A 77 -10.58 14.02 -2.40
C ARG A 77 -9.95 14.17 -3.79
N THR A 78 -8.70 14.61 -3.82
CA THR A 78 -7.94 14.80 -5.07
C THR A 78 -7.73 13.46 -5.77
N SER A 79 -7.26 12.45 -5.04
CA SER A 79 -7.04 11.10 -5.56
C SER A 79 -8.33 10.45 -6.09
N ILE A 80 -9.47 10.66 -5.42
CA ILE A 80 -10.77 10.16 -5.90
C ILE A 80 -11.16 10.83 -7.21
N LEU A 81 -11.01 12.17 -7.33
CA LEU A 81 -11.31 12.85 -8.58
C LEU A 81 -10.40 12.38 -9.71
N GLU A 82 -9.10 12.27 -9.47
CA GLU A 82 -8.13 11.77 -10.45
C GLU A 82 -8.48 10.34 -10.91
N ASN A 83 -8.96 9.48 -10.00
CA ASN A 83 -9.45 8.16 -10.35
C ASN A 83 -10.70 8.21 -11.25
N ILE A 84 -11.65 9.10 -10.95
CA ILE A 84 -12.84 9.30 -11.79
C ILE A 84 -12.44 9.79 -13.18
N GLU A 85 -11.49 10.73 -13.28
CA GLU A 85 -10.95 11.20 -14.55
C GLU A 85 -10.34 10.05 -15.36
N THR A 86 -9.56 9.17 -14.73
CA THR A 86 -8.99 7.97 -15.37
C THR A 86 -10.08 6.99 -15.83
N MET A 87 -11.18 6.82 -15.07
CA MET A 87 -12.31 6.00 -15.52
C MET A 87 -13.02 6.63 -16.72
N VAL A 88 -13.17 7.95 -16.76
CA VAL A 88 -13.73 8.68 -17.91
C VAL A 88 -12.82 8.56 -19.14
N LEU A 89 -11.50 8.70 -18.98
CA LEU A 89 -10.54 8.44 -20.07
C LEU A 89 -10.66 7.00 -20.58
N SER A 90 -10.80 6.03 -19.66
CA SER A 90 -11.01 4.63 -20.03
C SER A 90 -12.27 4.45 -20.87
N GLU A 91 -13.37 5.13 -20.52
CA GLU A 91 -14.58 5.12 -21.33
C GLU A 91 -14.38 5.76 -22.71
N GLN A 92 -13.68 6.89 -22.79
CA GLN A 92 -13.37 7.55 -24.07
C GLN A 92 -12.53 6.66 -25.00
N HIS A 93 -11.65 5.83 -24.43
CA HIS A 93 -10.78 4.91 -25.16
C HIS A 93 -11.31 3.47 -25.26
N MET A 94 -12.49 3.15 -24.73
CA MET A 94 -12.96 1.76 -24.68
C MET A 94 -13.11 1.13 -26.08
N GLU A 95 -13.46 1.93 -27.09
CA GLU A 95 -13.61 1.46 -28.48
C GLU A 95 -12.27 1.07 -29.11
N ASP A 96 -11.16 1.71 -28.70
CA ASP A 96 -9.81 1.40 -29.21
C ASP A 96 -9.40 -0.04 -28.87
N TYR A 97 -9.91 -0.56 -27.74
CA TYR A 97 -9.67 -1.92 -27.26
C TYR A 97 -10.82 -2.89 -27.60
N GLY A 98 -11.82 -2.44 -28.36
CA GLY A 98 -13.02 -3.24 -28.67
C GLY A 98 -13.86 -3.60 -27.43
N VAL A 99 -13.77 -2.80 -26.37
CA VAL A 99 -14.56 -2.93 -25.15
C VAL A 99 -15.93 -2.30 -25.37
N SER A 100 -16.98 -3.00 -24.95
CA SER A 100 -18.35 -2.48 -24.87
C SER A 100 -19.09 -3.16 -23.73
N LEU A 101 -20.09 -2.51 -23.15
CA LEU A 101 -21.04 -3.19 -22.27
C LEU A 101 -21.97 -4.09 -23.08
N THR A 102 -22.37 -5.20 -22.47
CA THR A 102 -23.38 -6.13 -22.99
C THR A 102 -24.75 -5.79 -22.38
N GLU A 103 -25.83 -6.19 -23.04
CA GLU A 103 -27.20 -5.99 -22.51
C GLU A 103 -27.37 -6.62 -21.10
N GLU A 104 -26.66 -7.71 -20.82
CA GLU A 104 -26.66 -8.37 -19.50
C GLU A 104 -25.95 -7.52 -18.44
N GLU A 105 -24.79 -6.94 -18.77
CA GLU A 105 -24.06 -6.03 -17.87
C GLU A 105 -24.86 -4.74 -17.63
N GLU A 106 -25.47 -4.15 -18.66
CA GLU A 106 -26.33 -2.96 -18.52
C GLU A 106 -27.54 -3.24 -17.62
N THR A 107 -28.20 -4.39 -17.80
CA THR A 107 -29.32 -4.80 -16.94
C THR A 107 -28.86 -5.00 -15.50
N ALA A 108 -27.71 -5.64 -15.30
CA ALA A 108 -27.15 -5.87 -13.98
C ALA A 108 -26.80 -4.57 -13.24
N ILE A 109 -26.24 -3.59 -13.96
CA ILE A 109 -25.95 -2.26 -13.42
C ILE A 109 -27.24 -1.57 -12.98
N SER A 110 -28.29 -1.59 -13.81
CA SER A 110 -29.56 -0.96 -13.47
C SER A 110 -30.26 -1.65 -12.30
N ASP A 111 -30.28 -2.98 -12.27
CA ASP A 111 -30.83 -3.76 -11.16
C ASP A 111 -30.07 -3.49 -9.85
N ALA A 112 -28.73 -3.41 -9.91
CA ALA A 112 -27.89 -3.14 -8.75
C ALA A 112 -28.07 -1.71 -8.22
N ALA A 113 -28.17 -0.71 -9.11
CA ALA A 113 -28.47 0.66 -8.72
C ALA A 113 -29.85 0.76 -8.08
N ALA A 114 -30.88 0.12 -8.64
CA ALA A 114 -32.20 0.08 -8.02
C ALA A 114 -32.18 -0.56 -6.62
N ALA A 115 -31.42 -1.64 -6.44
CA ALA A 115 -31.25 -2.28 -5.14
C ALA A 115 -30.51 -1.38 -4.13
N PHE A 116 -29.50 -0.61 -4.58
CA PHE A 116 -28.82 0.37 -3.75
C PHE A 116 -29.79 1.45 -3.27
N MET A 117 -30.64 1.98 -4.15
CA MET A 117 -31.65 2.98 -3.81
C MET A 117 -32.71 2.42 -2.82
N GLU A 118 -33.11 1.15 -2.96
CA GLU A 118 -34.06 0.51 -2.04
C GLU A 118 -33.44 0.19 -0.67
N GLY A 119 -32.15 -0.13 -0.64
CA GLY A 119 -31.43 -0.53 0.57
C GLY A 119 -31.04 0.62 1.49
N ASN A 120 -31.07 1.87 1.02
CA ASN A 120 -30.58 3.02 1.79
C ASN A 120 -31.71 4.01 2.11
N GLU A 121 -31.61 4.65 3.28
CA GLU A 121 -32.58 5.67 3.71
C GLU A 121 -32.43 6.98 2.90
N GLU A 122 -33.51 7.78 2.81
CA GLU A 122 -33.54 8.99 1.98
C GLU A 122 -32.49 10.03 2.41
N ASP A 123 -32.19 10.12 3.70
CA ASP A 123 -31.17 11.01 4.25
C ASP A 123 -29.75 10.56 3.88
N VAL A 124 -29.46 9.25 3.94
CA VAL A 124 -28.21 8.63 3.44
C VAL A 124 -28.03 8.93 1.96
N LEU A 125 -29.06 8.66 1.15
CA LEU A 125 -29.03 8.91 -0.29
C LEU A 125 -28.80 10.40 -0.60
N THR A 126 -29.49 11.29 0.11
CA THR A 126 -29.34 12.75 -0.06
C THR A 126 -27.92 13.22 0.27
N ALA A 127 -27.37 12.76 1.39
CA ALA A 127 -26.04 13.16 1.85
C ALA A 127 -24.91 12.68 0.92
N MET A 128 -25.10 11.54 0.26
CA MET A 128 -24.18 11.02 -0.75
C MET A 128 -24.41 11.60 -2.15
N SER A 129 -25.42 12.45 -2.33
CA SER A 129 -25.88 12.85 -3.67
C SER A 129 -26.23 11.66 -4.57
N ALA A 130 -26.69 10.56 -3.96
CA ALA A 130 -27.04 9.34 -4.66
C ALA A 130 -28.47 9.42 -5.20
N ASP A 131 -28.58 9.38 -6.53
CA ASP A 131 -29.79 8.98 -7.23
C ASP A 131 -29.49 7.80 -8.15
N GLN A 132 -30.53 7.23 -8.75
CA GLN A 132 -30.35 6.05 -9.60
C GLN A 132 -29.38 6.31 -10.76
N GLU A 133 -29.43 7.49 -11.38
CA GLU A 133 -28.56 7.84 -12.51
C GLU A 133 -27.10 7.95 -12.07
N THR A 134 -26.84 8.58 -10.93
CA THR A 134 -25.50 8.71 -10.34
C THR A 134 -24.91 7.34 -10.00
N VAL A 135 -25.70 6.45 -9.39
CA VAL A 135 -25.26 5.10 -9.01
C VAL A 135 -25.03 4.25 -10.27
N GLU A 136 -25.92 4.30 -11.26
CA GLU A 136 -25.73 3.61 -12.55
C GLU A 136 -24.48 4.12 -13.27
N ARG A 137 -24.24 5.44 -13.26
CA ARG A 137 -23.05 6.05 -13.86
C ARG A 137 -21.76 5.59 -13.20
N ALA A 138 -21.72 5.57 -11.86
CA ALA A 138 -20.57 5.07 -11.10
C ALA A 138 -20.26 3.60 -11.44
N MET A 139 -21.28 2.73 -11.41
CA MET A 139 -21.13 1.31 -11.74
C MET A 139 -20.72 1.08 -13.21
N THR A 140 -21.23 1.90 -14.13
CA THR A 140 -20.83 1.90 -15.54
C THR A 140 -19.35 2.22 -15.70
N LEU A 141 -18.88 3.30 -15.08
CA LEU A 141 -17.48 3.72 -15.12
C LEU A 141 -16.54 2.64 -14.57
N TYR A 142 -16.85 2.05 -13.40
CA TYR A 142 -16.07 0.95 -12.84
C TYR A 142 -16.03 -0.26 -13.77
N THR A 143 -17.17 -0.64 -14.36
CA THR A 143 -17.25 -1.82 -15.24
C THR A 143 -16.43 -1.61 -16.51
N ILE A 144 -16.53 -0.43 -17.12
CA ILE A 144 -15.77 -0.11 -18.33
C ILE A 144 -14.28 -0.02 -18.00
N ASN A 145 -13.90 0.71 -16.94
CA ASN A 145 -12.50 0.84 -16.54
C ASN A 145 -11.84 -0.53 -16.29
N GLN A 146 -12.51 -1.45 -15.59
CA GLN A 146 -12.00 -2.80 -15.38
C GLN A 146 -11.80 -3.58 -16.69
N LYS A 147 -12.74 -3.48 -17.64
CA LYS A 147 -12.63 -4.15 -18.94
C LYS A 147 -11.52 -3.55 -19.80
N VAL A 148 -11.35 -2.24 -19.75
CA VAL A 148 -10.26 -1.52 -20.42
C VAL A 148 -8.93 -1.88 -19.80
N TYR A 149 -8.79 -1.83 -18.47
CA TYR A 149 -7.61 -2.27 -17.73
C TYR A 149 -7.17 -3.67 -18.17
N ILE A 150 -8.08 -4.67 -18.15
CA ILE A 150 -7.80 -6.03 -18.61
C ILE A 150 -7.32 -6.07 -20.06
N SER A 151 -7.91 -5.24 -20.93
CA SER A 151 -7.55 -5.20 -22.34
C SER A 151 -6.17 -4.58 -22.56
N VAL A 152 -5.88 -3.46 -21.90
CA VAL A 152 -4.58 -2.77 -21.93
C VAL A 152 -3.48 -3.70 -21.43
N ILE A 153 -3.59 -4.27 -20.21
CA ILE A 153 -2.53 -5.14 -19.66
C ILE A 153 -2.34 -6.44 -20.46
N SER A 154 -3.30 -6.82 -21.30
CA SER A 154 -3.16 -7.99 -22.18
C SER A 154 -2.22 -7.75 -23.36
N GLU A 155 -1.93 -6.49 -23.67
CA GLU A 155 -0.98 -6.08 -24.71
C GLU A 155 0.47 -5.97 -24.21
N ALA A 156 0.67 -6.00 -22.88
CA ALA A 156 2.00 -5.97 -22.28
C ALA A 156 2.83 -7.22 -22.65
N ASP A 157 4.15 -7.05 -22.76
CA ASP A 157 5.05 -8.15 -23.09
C ASP A 157 5.18 -9.16 -21.94
N THR A 158 4.70 -10.38 -22.17
CA THR A 158 4.75 -11.47 -21.19
C THR A 158 5.90 -12.44 -21.43
N GLU A 159 6.74 -12.24 -22.45
CA GLU A 159 7.89 -13.12 -22.71
C GLU A 159 9.07 -12.72 -21.81
N VAL A 160 9.36 -13.57 -20.80
CA VAL A 160 10.49 -13.38 -19.89
C VAL A 160 11.46 -14.55 -20.04
N SER A 161 12.74 -14.23 -20.27
CA SER A 161 13.78 -15.23 -20.41
C SER A 161 14.37 -15.63 -19.05
N ASP A 162 14.92 -16.85 -18.96
CA ASP A 162 15.66 -17.28 -17.76
C ASP A 162 16.83 -16.35 -17.43
N GLU A 163 17.47 -15.74 -18.44
CA GLU A 163 18.59 -14.81 -18.26
C GLU A 163 18.13 -13.52 -17.59
N GLU A 164 16.99 -12.99 -18.01
CA GLU A 164 16.39 -11.77 -17.45
C GLU A 164 15.90 -11.98 -16.00
N ALA A 165 15.33 -13.14 -15.72
CA ALA A 165 14.78 -13.47 -14.41
C ALA A 165 15.78 -14.17 -13.49
N ALA A 166 17.01 -14.45 -13.95
CA ALA A 166 17.96 -15.35 -13.29
C ALA A 166 18.17 -14.94 -11.82
N GLN A 167 17.84 -15.86 -10.92
CA GLN A 167 18.08 -15.69 -9.49
C GLN A 167 19.23 -16.59 -9.03
N LYS A 168 20.10 -16.03 -8.20
CA LYS A 168 21.04 -16.77 -7.37
C LYS A 168 20.48 -16.83 -5.96
N THR A 169 20.85 -17.84 -5.20
CA THR A 169 20.45 -17.98 -3.81
C THR A 169 21.67 -18.15 -2.93
N VAL A 170 21.76 -17.34 -1.88
CA VAL A 170 22.81 -17.41 -0.87
C VAL A 170 22.24 -17.82 0.47
N ARG A 171 23.12 -18.42 1.26
CA ARG A 171 22.90 -18.68 2.69
C ARG A 171 23.94 -17.93 3.48
N TYR A 172 23.51 -17.18 4.50
CA TYR A 172 24.42 -16.44 5.34
C TYR A 172 23.98 -16.41 6.79
N VAL A 173 24.91 -16.11 7.68
CA VAL A 173 24.64 -15.83 9.09
C VAL A 173 25.45 -14.63 9.51
N PHE A 174 24.83 -13.76 10.32
CA PHE A 174 25.45 -12.57 10.88
C PHE A 174 25.90 -12.80 12.33
N PHE A 175 27.07 -12.27 12.66
CA PHE A 175 27.64 -12.24 14.00
C PHE A 175 27.81 -10.78 14.42
N SER A 176 26.86 -10.28 15.20
CA SER A 176 26.85 -8.89 15.68
C SER A 176 27.99 -8.63 16.66
N THR A 177 28.62 -7.47 16.49
CA THR A 177 29.56 -6.84 17.43
C THR A 177 29.07 -5.46 17.89
N GLY A 178 27.82 -5.10 17.58
CA GLY A 178 27.28 -3.76 17.83
C GLY A 178 27.14 -3.44 19.32
N SER A 179 26.41 -4.28 20.05
CA SER A 179 26.20 -4.09 21.48
C SER A 179 25.95 -5.42 22.18
N THR A 180 26.21 -5.45 23.48
CA THR A 180 25.92 -6.55 24.39
C THR A 180 25.11 -6.05 25.58
N THR A 181 24.63 -6.97 26.41
CA THR A 181 23.91 -6.65 27.64
C THR A 181 24.82 -6.91 28.84
N ASP A 182 25.02 -5.90 29.68
CA ASP A 182 25.81 -6.03 30.91
C ASP A 182 25.07 -6.84 32.00
N GLU A 183 25.73 -7.12 33.13
CA GLU A 183 25.15 -7.85 34.26
C GLU A 183 23.93 -7.14 34.89
N GLU A 184 23.74 -5.85 34.62
CA GLU A 184 22.66 -5.01 35.12
C GLU A 184 21.49 -4.91 34.13
N GLY A 185 21.61 -5.48 32.93
CA GLY A 185 20.60 -5.47 31.89
C GLY A 185 20.67 -4.28 30.95
N ASN A 186 21.73 -3.47 31.01
CA ASN A 186 21.89 -2.31 30.12
C ASN A 186 22.56 -2.72 28.81
N THR A 187 22.16 -2.06 27.73
CA THR A 187 22.86 -2.16 26.44
C THR A 187 24.17 -1.38 26.50
N VAL A 188 25.28 -2.05 26.25
CA VAL A 188 26.63 -1.47 26.23
C VAL A 188 27.38 -1.90 24.97
N GLU A 189 28.36 -1.11 24.52
CA GLU A 189 29.22 -1.52 23.42
C GLU A 189 30.11 -2.70 23.83
N MET A 190 30.33 -3.64 22.91
CA MET A 190 31.26 -4.75 23.13
C MET A 190 32.71 -4.24 23.24
N THR A 191 33.44 -4.82 24.18
CA THR A 191 34.89 -4.65 24.32
C THR A 191 35.67 -5.27 23.17
N ASP A 192 36.92 -4.84 22.97
CA ASP A 192 37.79 -5.41 21.93
C ASP A 192 37.99 -6.92 22.14
N GLU A 193 38.09 -7.38 23.39
CA GLU A 193 38.18 -8.80 23.72
C GLU A 193 36.90 -9.57 23.34
N GLU A 194 35.72 -9.05 23.63
CA GLU A 194 34.44 -9.69 23.23
C GLU A 194 34.28 -9.74 21.71
N LYS A 195 34.68 -8.67 21.01
CA LYS A 195 34.67 -8.64 19.53
C LYS A 195 35.63 -9.67 18.92
N GLU A 196 36.78 -9.91 19.56
CA GLU A 196 37.72 -10.96 19.14
C GLU A 196 37.15 -12.37 19.36
N GLU A 197 36.42 -12.58 20.45
CA GLU A 197 35.68 -13.84 20.69
C GLU A 197 34.59 -14.08 19.64
N VAL A 198 33.77 -13.07 19.35
CA VAL A 198 32.75 -13.15 18.27
C VAL A 198 33.37 -13.49 16.93
N ARG A 199 34.50 -12.85 16.59
CA ARG A 199 35.25 -13.14 15.35
C ARG A 199 35.76 -14.59 15.35
N ALA A 200 36.28 -15.07 16.46
CA ALA A 200 36.78 -16.44 16.58
C ALA A 200 35.66 -17.47 16.36
N THR A 201 34.47 -17.22 16.92
CA THR A 201 33.31 -18.08 16.70
C THR A 201 32.84 -18.04 15.24
N ALA A 202 32.72 -16.85 14.65
CA ALA A 202 32.37 -16.71 13.23
C ALA A 202 33.37 -17.46 12.32
N GLN A 203 34.67 -17.38 12.64
CA GLN A 203 35.71 -18.11 11.92
C GLN A 203 35.59 -19.63 12.09
N GLN A 204 35.26 -20.11 13.29
CA GLN A 204 34.99 -21.53 13.54
C GLN A 204 33.85 -22.03 12.67
N VAL A 205 32.75 -21.27 12.57
CA VAL A 205 31.61 -21.61 11.72
C VAL A 205 32.02 -21.60 10.25
N LEU A 206 32.73 -20.57 9.79
CA LEU A 206 33.26 -20.50 8.42
C LEU A 206 34.11 -21.73 8.05
N ASP A 207 35.04 -22.12 8.93
CA ASP A 207 35.93 -23.26 8.70
C ASP A 207 35.18 -24.61 8.69
N ALA A 208 34.15 -24.75 9.53
CA ALA A 208 33.27 -25.92 9.54
C ALA A 208 32.46 -26.03 8.24
N VAL A 209 31.85 -24.93 7.79
CA VAL A 209 31.08 -24.91 6.53
C VAL A 209 31.97 -25.20 5.33
N LYS A 210 33.18 -24.61 5.28
CA LYS A 210 34.18 -24.95 4.25
C LYS A 210 34.60 -26.42 4.24
N SER A 211 34.50 -27.09 5.39
CA SER A 211 34.81 -28.51 5.53
C SER A 211 33.63 -29.42 5.13
N GLY A 212 32.50 -28.84 4.73
CA GLY A 212 31.31 -29.54 4.24
C GLY A 212 30.20 -29.75 5.29
N THR A 213 30.33 -29.16 6.48
CA THR A 213 29.23 -29.10 7.46
C THR A 213 28.16 -28.10 6.98
N SER A 214 26.88 -28.36 7.23
CA SER A 214 25.85 -27.36 6.91
C SER A 214 26.01 -26.13 7.81
N MET A 215 25.54 -24.96 7.38
CA MET A 215 25.68 -23.75 8.18
C MET A 215 24.95 -23.86 9.53
N ASP A 216 23.77 -24.47 9.54
CA ASP A 216 22.98 -24.66 10.77
C ASP A 216 23.65 -25.67 11.72
N ASP A 217 24.19 -26.79 11.21
CA ASP A 217 24.95 -27.73 12.04
C ASP A 217 26.22 -27.10 12.61
N ALA A 218 26.91 -26.25 11.82
CA ALA A 218 28.11 -25.54 12.25
C ALA A 218 27.81 -24.54 13.38
N LEU A 219 26.63 -23.90 13.35
CA LEU A 219 26.15 -23.03 14.42
C LEU A 219 25.84 -23.84 15.69
N GLU A 220 25.15 -24.98 15.57
CA GLU A 220 24.88 -25.88 16.71
C GLU A 220 26.18 -26.39 17.35
N GLU A 221 27.16 -26.80 16.55
CA GLU A 221 28.48 -27.26 17.04
C GLU A 221 29.29 -26.14 17.71
N ALA A 222 29.12 -24.89 17.27
CA ALA A 222 29.70 -23.71 17.90
C ALA A 222 28.97 -23.28 19.18
N GLY A 223 27.80 -23.88 19.48
CA GLY A 223 26.97 -23.50 20.62
C GLY A 223 26.21 -22.19 20.39
N GLU A 224 25.99 -21.83 19.13
CA GLU A 224 25.30 -20.60 18.73
C GLU A 224 23.82 -20.84 18.50
N ASP A 225 22.98 -20.16 19.28
CA ASP A 225 21.51 -20.24 19.18
C ASP A 225 20.99 -19.22 18.16
N ARG A 226 21.29 -19.48 16.88
CA ARG A 226 20.87 -18.66 15.74
C ARG A 226 20.71 -19.52 14.49
N THR A 227 19.92 -19.05 13.53
CA THR A 227 19.65 -19.76 12.28
C THR A 227 20.28 -19.03 11.10
N SER A 228 20.74 -19.77 10.10
CA SER A 228 21.13 -19.17 8.83
C SER A 228 19.93 -18.57 8.07
N ILE A 229 20.19 -17.51 7.31
CA ILE A 229 19.20 -16.82 6.47
C ILE A 229 19.49 -17.20 5.02
N THR A 230 18.44 -17.51 4.27
CA THR A 230 18.51 -17.70 2.82
C THR A 230 17.93 -16.47 2.13
N ALA A 231 18.61 -15.98 1.10
CA ALA A 231 18.13 -14.88 0.27
C ALA A 231 18.42 -15.14 -1.21
N SER A 232 17.41 -14.94 -2.05
CA SER A 232 17.55 -14.96 -3.50
C SER A 232 17.73 -13.54 -4.04
N TYR A 233 18.56 -13.40 -5.07
CA TYR A 233 18.82 -12.12 -5.73
C TYR A 233 19.20 -12.31 -7.20
N GLY A 234 18.80 -11.35 -8.03
CA GLY A 234 19.20 -11.15 -9.41
C GLY A 234 20.06 -9.90 -9.59
N GLU A 235 20.17 -9.42 -10.82
CA GLU A 235 20.97 -8.23 -11.16
C GLU A 235 20.41 -6.95 -10.52
N ASP A 236 19.09 -6.75 -10.59
CA ASP A 236 18.43 -5.49 -10.22
C ASP A 236 17.46 -5.63 -9.02
N ASN A 237 17.43 -6.77 -8.34
CA ASN A 237 16.43 -7.06 -7.31
C ASN A 237 17.01 -7.77 -6.06
N GLY A 238 16.13 -8.14 -5.14
CA GLY A 238 16.45 -8.93 -3.94
C GLY A 238 16.85 -8.08 -2.74
N SER A 239 16.59 -8.61 -1.55
CA SER A 239 16.81 -7.95 -0.25
C SER A 239 18.26 -8.01 0.26
N LEU A 240 19.14 -8.71 -0.48
CA LEU A 240 20.55 -8.83 -0.10
C LEU A 240 21.25 -7.47 -0.23
N SER A 241 21.99 -7.06 0.80
CA SER A 241 22.73 -5.79 0.78
C SER A 241 23.80 -5.77 -0.33
N ASP A 242 24.11 -4.59 -0.87
CA ASP A 242 25.07 -4.43 -1.98
C ASP A 242 26.43 -5.08 -1.68
N MET A 243 26.91 -4.95 -0.45
CA MET A 243 28.16 -5.58 0.00
C MET A 243 28.07 -7.11 -0.02
N LEU A 244 26.97 -7.70 0.47
CA LEU A 244 26.78 -9.15 0.44
C LEU A 244 26.58 -9.65 -1.00
N LYS A 245 25.91 -8.88 -1.85
CA LYS A 245 25.79 -9.16 -3.30
C LYS A 245 27.18 -9.16 -3.97
N GLU A 246 28.03 -8.17 -3.66
CA GLU A 246 29.40 -8.11 -4.19
C GLU A 246 30.20 -9.35 -3.77
N ALA A 247 30.20 -9.69 -2.48
CA ALA A 247 30.88 -10.88 -1.99
C ALA A 247 30.31 -12.19 -2.55
N ALA A 248 28.98 -12.29 -2.69
CA ALA A 248 28.33 -13.45 -3.28
C ALA A 248 28.68 -13.62 -4.76
N ASN A 249 28.86 -12.54 -5.50
CA ASN A 249 29.25 -12.56 -6.90
C ASN A 249 30.70 -13.01 -7.15
N GLU A 250 31.55 -13.02 -6.12
CA GLU A 250 32.87 -13.66 -6.19
C GLU A 250 32.81 -15.20 -6.10
N LEU A 251 31.68 -15.74 -5.64
CA LEU A 251 31.41 -17.18 -5.59
C LEU A 251 30.88 -17.64 -6.95
N THR A 252 31.49 -18.70 -7.49
CA THR A 252 31.30 -19.17 -8.87
C THR A 252 30.72 -20.58 -8.97
N GLU A 253 30.57 -21.28 -7.84
CA GLU A 253 30.09 -22.66 -7.78
C GLU A 253 29.01 -22.84 -6.70
N ASP A 254 28.05 -23.73 -6.95
CA ASP A 254 27.05 -24.12 -5.96
C ASP A 254 27.70 -24.73 -4.73
N GLY A 255 27.25 -24.30 -3.55
CA GLY A 255 27.81 -24.70 -2.26
C GLY A 255 29.14 -24.01 -1.91
N GLN A 256 29.71 -23.16 -2.78
CA GLN A 256 30.96 -22.46 -2.49
C GLN A 256 30.77 -21.50 -1.32
N VAL A 257 31.73 -21.51 -0.39
CA VAL A 257 31.75 -20.64 0.79
C VAL A 257 32.77 -19.52 0.56
N ALA A 258 32.49 -18.32 1.05
CA ALA A 258 33.42 -17.20 1.01
C ALA A 258 34.78 -17.55 1.62
N ASP A 259 35.87 -17.06 1.04
CA ASP A 259 37.23 -17.39 1.49
C ASP A 259 37.58 -16.75 2.84
N SER A 260 36.89 -15.68 3.23
CA SER A 260 37.04 -15.02 4.52
C SER A 260 35.69 -14.55 5.05
N LEU A 261 35.65 -14.21 6.33
CA LEU A 261 34.53 -13.47 6.91
C LEU A 261 34.36 -12.14 6.16
N ILE A 262 33.12 -11.76 5.91
CA ILE A 262 32.79 -10.44 5.38
C ILE A 262 32.60 -9.53 6.59
N GLU A 263 33.50 -8.57 6.75
CA GLU A 263 33.59 -7.70 7.93
C GLU A 263 32.85 -6.37 7.65
N ILE A 264 31.97 -5.99 8.57
CA ILE A 264 31.33 -4.68 8.62
C ILE A 264 31.54 -4.04 10.00
N ASP A 265 31.23 -2.75 10.12
CA ASP A 265 31.39 -1.99 11.36
C ASP A 265 30.66 -2.63 12.56
N THR A 266 29.55 -3.31 12.30
CA THR A 266 28.69 -3.91 13.32
C THR A 266 28.82 -5.43 13.44
N GLY A 267 29.75 -6.08 12.73
CA GLY A 267 29.94 -7.53 12.88
C GLY A 267 30.54 -8.25 11.67
N TYR A 268 30.29 -9.55 11.61
CA TYR A 268 30.85 -10.44 10.60
C TYR A 268 29.78 -11.32 9.96
N TYR A 269 29.86 -11.53 8.63
CA TYR A 269 29.06 -12.54 7.95
C TYR A 269 29.90 -13.75 7.56
N VAL A 270 29.28 -14.93 7.70
CA VAL A 270 29.66 -16.15 6.99
C VAL A 270 28.70 -16.30 5.83
N LEU A 271 29.21 -16.39 4.60
CA LEU A 271 28.42 -16.42 3.37
C LEU A 271 28.74 -17.66 2.55
N GLN A 272 27.69 -18.30 2.04
CA GLN A 272 27.75 -19.43 1.13
C GLN A 272 26.82 -19.19 -0.06
N MET A 273 27.29 -19.51 -1.26
CA MET A 273 26.44 -19.64 -2.44
C MET A 273 25.67 -20.96 -2.31
N GLU A 274 24.35 -20.88 -2.13
CA GLU A 274 23.49 -22.07 -2.07
C GLU A 274 23.19 -22.57 -3.49
N SER A 275 22.87 -21.66 -4.41
CA SER A 275 22.67 -21.95 -5.83
C SER A 275 23.08 -20.77 -6.71
N MET A 276 23.89 -21.05 -7.74
CA MET A 276 24.21 -20.12 -8.84
C MET A 276 23.03 -19.90 -9.79
N PHE A 277 22.01 -20.76 -9.74
CA PHE A 277 20.77 -20.63 -10.48
C PHE A 277 19.63 -21.33 -9.72
N ASP A 278 18.78 -20.53 -9.09
CA ASP A 278 17.62 -21.01 -8.36
C ASP A 278 16.41 -21.04 -9.29
N GLU A 279 15.99 -22.24 -9.69
CA GLU A 279 14.86 -22.44 -10.61
C GLU A 279 13.54 -21.89 -10.03
N GLU A 280 13.27 -22.06 -8.74
CA GLU A 280 12.01 -21.65 -8.11
C GLU A 280 11.94 -20.13 -7.95
N ALA A 281 13.03 -19.52 -7.47
CA ALA A 281 13.13 -18.07 -7.37
C ALA A 281 13.12 -17.41 -8.77
N THR A 282 13.73 -18.04 -9.77
CA THR A 282 13.70 -17.56 -11.16
C THR A 282 12.28 -17.59 -11.74
N GLU A 283 11.51 -18.66 -11.55
CA GLU A 283 10.12 -18.70 -12.01
C GLU A 283 9.25 -17.66 -11.28
N THR A 284 9.45 -17.47 -9.97
CA THR A 284 8.75 -16.42 -9.20
C THR A 284 9.08 -15.04 -9.77
N ARG A 285 10.36 -14.79 -10.07
CA ARG A 285 10.79 -13.51 -10.67
C ARG A 285 10.20 -13.28 -12.06
N LYS A 286 9.96 -14.32 -12.86
CA LYS A 286 9.26 -14.16 -14.16
C LYS A 286 7.85 -13.63 -13.98
N ASP A 287 7.11 -14.17 -13.01
CA ASP A 287 5.75 -13.70 -12.73
C ASP A 287 5.75 -12.25 -12.25
N GLU A 288 6.72 -11.86 -11.40
CA GLU A 288 6.92 -10.47 -10.97
C GLU A 288 7.22 -9.54 -12.16
N ILE A 289 8.17 -9.90 -13.03
CA ILE A 289 8.51 -9.10 -14.23
C ILE A 289 7.29 -8.92 -15.13
N VAL A 290 6.49 -9.97 -15.35
CA VAL A 290 5.26 -9.85 -16.12
C VAL A 290 4.27 -8.90 -15.44
N SER A 291 4.17 -8.93 -14.11
CA SER A 291 3.33 -8.01 -13.35
C SER A 291 3.81 -6.56 -13.45
N GLU A 292 5.12 -6.33 -13.29
CA GLU A 292 5.77 -5.01 -13.45
C GLU A 292 5.48 -4.45 -14.84
N ARG A 293 5.75 -5.22 -15.90
CA ARG A 293 5.51 -4.80 -17.28
C ARG A 293 4.04 -4.49 -17.57
N ARG A 294 3.10 -5.22 -16.95
CA ARG A 294 1.67 -4.92 -17.08
C ARG A 294 1.30 -3.60 -16.41
N SER A 295 1.81 -3.38 -15.20
CA SER A 295 1.59 -2.13 -14.45
C SER A 295 2.20 -0.93 -15.18
N ASP A 296 3.44 -1.06 -15.64
CA ASP A 296 4.16 -0.03 -16.38
C ASP A 296 3.43 0.28 -17.70
N HIS A 297 3.00 -0.74 -18.43
CA HIS A 297 2.26 -0.55 -19.67
C HIS A 297 0.91 0.15 -19.46
N TYR A 298 0.16 -0.25 -18.43
CA TYR A 298 -1.09 0.43 -18.08
C TYR A 298 -0.87 1.89 -17.74
N THR A 299 0.14 2.18 -16.89
CA THR A 299 0.49 3.54 -16.48
C THR A 299 0.91 4.38 -17.67
N GLU A 300 1.80 3.89 -18.53
CA GLU A 300 2.24 4.57 -19.76
C GLU A 300 1.05 4.92 -20.67
N VAL A 301 0.13 3.98 -20.84
CA VAL A 301 -1.07 4.18 -21.68
C VAL A 301 -2.00 5.22 -21.08
N THR A 302 -2.32 5.13 -19.78
CA THR A 302 -3.24 6.08 -19.12
C THR A 302 -2.64 7.47 -18.97
N ASP A 303 -1.34 7.57 -18.73
CA ASP A 303 -0.61 8.85 -18.70
C ASP A 303 -0.65 9.50 -20.08
N GLY A 304 -0.45 8.72 -21.14
CA GLY A 304 -0.62 9.19 -22.53
C GLY A 304 -2.01 9.77 -22.79
N TRP A 305 -3.08 9.08 -22.37
CA TRP A 305 -4.46 9.59 -22.51
C TRP A 305 -4.67 10.90 -21.75
N ARG A 306 -4.12 10.99 -20.53
CA ARG A 306 -4.22 12.17 -19.68
C ARG A 306 -3.44 13.36 -20.25
N GLU A 307 -2.27 13.12 -20.85
CA GLU A 307 -1.47 14.16 -21.53
C GLU A 307 -2.14 14.67 -22.82
N ASP A 308 -2.80 13.78 -23.56
CA ASP A 308 -3.48 14.10 -24.83
C ASP A 308 -4.86 14.75 -24.64
N THR A 309 -5.40 14.75 -23.42
CA THR A 309 -6.75 15.23 -23.10
C THR A 309 -6.70 16.46 -22.18
N GLU A 310 -7.41 17.53 -22.55
CA GLU A 310 -7.54 18.69 -21.66
C GLU A 310 -8.42 18.33 -20.46
N ILE A 311 -7.84 18.40 -19.26
CA ILE A 311 -8.56 18.20 -17.99
C ILE A 311 -8.64 19.53 -17.25
N THR A 312 -9.84 19.90 -16.83
CA THR A 312 -10.07 21.11 -16.03
C THR A 312 -10.85 20.78 -14.77
N VAL A 313 -10.42 21.32 -13.63
CA VAL A 313 -11.05 21.11 -12.32
C VAL A 313 -11.48 22.44 -11.73
N ASN A 314 -12.69 22.48 -11.19
CA ASN A 314 -13.18 23.57 -10.36
C ASN A 314 -12.84 23.29 -8.89
N GLU A 315 -11.67 23.74 -8.46
CA GLU A 315 -11.16 23.53 -7.10
C GLU A 315 -12.09 24.12 -6.02
N ASP A 316 -12.79 25.23 -6.31
CA ASP A 316 -13.73 25.86 -5.36
C ASP A 316 -14.99 25.01 -5.13
N LEU A 317 -15.48 24.32 -6.17
CA LEU A 317 -16.59 23.37 -6.03
C LEU A 317 -16.11 22.09 -5.35
N LEU A 318 -14.96 21.56 -5.76
CA LEU A 318 -14.37 20.38 -5.16
C LEU A 318 -14.11 20.59 -3.66
N ALA A 319 -13.65 21.78 -3.27
CA ALA A 319 -13.39 22.15 -1.88
C ALA A 319 -14.60 22.03 -0.94
N GLN A 320 -15.82 22.08 -1.48
CA GLN A 320 -17.05 21.97 -0.70
C GLN A 320 -17.36 20.54 -0.24
N LEU A 321 -16.66 19.52 -0.77
CA LEU A 321 -16.84 18.12 -0.36
C LEU A 321 -15.95 17.79 0.84
N ASP A 322 -16.35 18.08 2.08
CA ASP A 322 -15.55 17.80 3.28
C ASP A 322 -15.61 16.33 3.75
N PHE A 323 -14.84 16.00 4.79
CA PHE A 323 -14.88 14.70 5.48
C PHE A 323 -15.23 14.88 6.97
N ASP A 324 -16.03 15.89 7.29
CA ASP A 324 -16.44 16.16 8.68
C ASP A 324 -17.35 15.04 9.21
N ASP A 325 -18.08 14.39 8.30
CA ASP A 325 -18.89 13.21 8.59
C ASP A 325 -18.12 11.93 8.29
N THR A 326 -18.10 10.98 9.24
CA THR A 326 -17.53 9.64 9.03
C THR A 326 -18.63 8.66 8.65
N TRP A 327 -18.47 8.00 7.51
CA TRP A 327 -19.42 7.03 6.95
C TRP A 327 -18.86 5.61 7.10
N GLN A 328 -19.74 4.62 7.21
CA GLN A 328 -19.36 3.20 7.23
C GLN A 328 -20.49 2.34 6.63
N LEU A 329 -20.13 1.19 6.06
CA LEU A 329 -21.09 0.18 5.65
C LEU A 329 -21.75 -0.45 6.88
N VAL A 330 -23.05 -0.68 6.79
CA VAL A 330 -23.81 -1.44 7.78
C VAL A 330 -23.46 -2.92 7.63
N THR A 331 -22.95 -3.53 8.69
CA THR A 331 -22.76 -4.98 8.81
C THR A 331 -23.72 -5.56 9.85
N GLU A 332 -23.94 -6.87 9.85
CA GLU A 332 -24.82 -7.55 10.83
C GLU A 332 -24.44 -7.24 12.30
N GLU A 333 -23.17 -6.90 12.56
CA GLU A 333 -22.69 -6.50 13.89
C GLU A 333 -23.10 -5.06 14.26
N THR A 334 -23.07 -4.13 13.29
CA THR A 334 -23.42 -2.70 13.49
C THR A 334 -24.92 -2.47 13.73
N GLU A 335 -25.79 -3.32 13.17
CA GLU A 335 -27.25 -3.26 13.44
C GLU A 335 -27.57 -3.51 14.93
N THR A 336 -26.72 -4.26 15.64
CA THR A 336 -26.96 -4.62 17.05
C THR A 336 -26.60 -3.49 18.01
N GLU A 337 -25.59 -2.66 17.70
CA GLU A 337 -25.19 -1.52 18.52
C GLU A 337 -26.14 -0.31 18.36
N THR A 338 -26.57 -0.03 17.12
CA THR A 338 -27.48 1.10 16.84
C THR A 338 -28.85 0.91 17.49
N ALA A 339 -29.33 -0.34 17.59
CA ALA A 339 -30.57 -0.67 18.29
C ALA A 339 -30.48 -0.51 19.83
N ALA A 340 -29.28 -0.51 20.42
CA ALA A 340 -29.07 -0.39 21.86
C ALA A 340 -29.06 1.07 22.36
N GLU A 341 -28.70 2.04 21.52
CA GLU A 341 -28.65 3.46 21.90
C GLU A 341 -30.02 4.17 21.91
N THR A 342 -31.07 3.57 21.36
CA THR A 342 -32.44 4.11 21.44
C THR A 342 -33.29 3.48 22.54
N THR A 343 -32.86 3.55 23.81
CA THR A 343 -33.77 3.29 24.94
C THR A 343 -33.42 4.05 26.22
N ASP A 344 -34.01 5.23 26.41
CA ASP A 344 -34.57 5.75 27.68
C ASP A 344 -35.32 7.07 27.35
N GLU A 345 -36.49 7.46 27.87
CA GLU A 345 -37.30 7.07 29.03
C GLU A 345 -38.80 7.14 28.64
N THR A 346 -39.63 6.21 29.13
CA THR A 346 -40.88 6.55 29.88
C THR A 346 -41.54 5.29 30.45
N SER A 347 -41.71 5.34 31.76
CA SER A 347 -42.44 4.44 32.65
C SER A 347 -43.88 4.09 32.23
N ALA A 348 -44.25 2.79 32.23
CA ALA A 348 -45.29 2.21 33.10
C ALA A 348 -45.60 0.71 32.76
N GLU A 349 -45.52 -0.16 33.77
CA GLU A 349 -46.05 -1.54 33.84
C GLU A 349 -47.61 -1.57 33.97
N PRO A 350 -48.31 -2.75 33.99
CA PRO A 350 -48.10 -4.00 33.25
C PRO A 350 -49.44 -4.56 32.67
N ALA A 351 -49.36 -5.54 31.76
CA ALA A 351 -50.46 -6.50 31.56
C ALA A 351 -49.95 -7.84 31.00
N GLU A 352 -50.30 -8.92 31.70
CA GLU A 352 -50.06 -10.32 31.38
C GLU A 352 -50.62 -10.73 30.00
N SER A 353 -49.98 -11.69 29.32
CA SER A 353 -50.48 -13.08 29.18
C SER A 353 -49.98 -13.83 27.92
N GLU A 354 -49.55 -15.08 28.15
CA GLU A 354 -49.50 -16.28 27.27
C GLU A 354 -48.35 -16.50 26.26
N THR A 355 -47.38 -17.31 26.72
CA THR A 355 -46.93 -18.63 26.21
C THR A 355 -47.23 -19.08 24.76
N ALA A 356 -46.15 -19.41 24.01
CA ALA A 356 -45.93 -20.63 23.21
C ALA A 356 -44.56 -20.52 22.51
N GLU A 357 -43.47 -21.14 22.97
CA GLU A 357 -43.00 -22.53 22.75
C GLU A 357 -42.65 -22.90 21.29
N SER A 358 -41.35 -23.25 21.10
CA SER A 358 -40.74 -24.17 20.11
C SER A 358 -40.65 -23.70 18.65
N ALA A 359 -39.60 -24.00 17.87
CA ALA A 359 -38.50 -24.96 18.02
C ALA A 359 -37.30 -24.52 17.17
N GLU A 360 -36.14 -25.02 17.58
CA GLU A 360 -34.88 -25.05 16.83
C GLU A 360 -35.02 -25.78 15.50
N THR A 361 -34.15 -25.45 14.54
CA THR A 361 -33.46 -26.47 13.74
C THR A 361 -32.17 -25.89 13.14
N GLU A 362 -31.05 -26.48 13.54
CA GLU A 362 -29.75 -26.38 12.88
C GLU A 362 -29.83 -26.83 11.42
N THR A 363 -29.02 -26.24 10.55
CA THR A 363 -28.26 -27.00 9.53
C THR A 363 -27.01 -26.23 9.16
N THR A 364 -25.88 -26.86 9.50
CA THR A 364 -24.52 -26.62 9.04
C THR A 364 -24.38 -26.88 7.54
N ALA A 365 -23.68 -26.00 6.83
CA ALA A 365 -22.97 -26.34 5.60
C ALA A 365 -21.76 -25.40 5.44
N GLU A 366 -20.58 -25.96 5.65
CA GLU A 366 -19.29 -25.38 5.30
C GLU A 366 -19.24 -25.12 3.79
N THR A 367 -18.71 -23.96 3.37
CA THR A 367 -18.20 -23.76 2.02
C THR A 367 -17.00 -22.83 2.10
N GLU A 368 -15.85 -23.40 1.79
CA GLU A 368 -14.55 -22.74 1.65
C GLU A 368 -14.67 -21.60 0.65
N THR A 369 -14.27 -20.41 1.09
CA THR A 369 -14.14 -19.20 0.29
C THR A 369 -12.65 -18.90 0.17
N GLU A 370 -12.07 -19.19 -1.00
CA GLU A 370 -10.85 -18.50 -1.44
C GLU A 370 -11.29 -17.14 -2.01
N THR A 371 -11.13 -16.11 -1.19
CA THR A 371 -11.14 -14.71 -1.61
C THR A 371 -9.76 -14.38 -2.17
N ALA A 372 -9.72 -14.02 -3.46
CA ALA A 372 -8.60 -13.28 -4.01
C ALA A 372 -8.69 -11.85 -3.46
N ALA A 373 -7.96 -11.62 -2.38
CA ALA A 373 -7.62 -10.28 -1.92
C ALA A 373 -6.46 -9.77 -2.79
N GLU A 374 -6.57 -8.53 -3.27
CA GLU A 374 -5.40 -7.78 -3.69
C GLU A 374 -4.44 -7.70 -2.50
N SER A 375 -3.30 -8.34 -2.67
CA SER A 375 -2.18 -8.25 -1.76
C SER A 375 -1.39 -6.98 -2.12
N ALA A 376 -1.61 -5.90 -1.38
CA ALA A 376 -0.55 -4.95 -1.13
C ALA A 376 0.49 -5.68 -0.25
N SER A 377 1.54 -6.19 -0.89
CA SER A 377 2.68 -6.78 -0.20
C SER A 377 3.54 -5.67 0.39
N GLU A 378 3.27 -5.28 1.63
CA GLU A 378 4.31 -4.72 2.49
C GLU A 378 4.72 -5.81 3.48
N THR A 379 5.95 -6.29 3.32
CA THR A 379 6.57 -7.25 4.23
C THR A 379 7.01 -6.49 5.48
N GLU A 380 6.20 -6.49 6.54
CA GLU A 380 6.69 -6.20 7.88
C GLU A 380 7.47 -7.41 8.41
N THR A 381 8.79 -7.33 8.29
CA THR A 381 9.71 -8.05 9.18
C THR A 381 9.57 -7.45 10.58
N GLU A 382 9.24 -8.26 11.58
CA GLU A 382 9.37 -7.91 12.99
C GLU A 382 10.81 -7.48 13.30
N GLU A 383 11.07 -6.18 13.37
CA GLU A 383 12.24 -5.64 14.03
C GLU A 383 11.82 -5.20 15.43
N THR A 384 12.22 -5.96 16.44
CA THR A 384 12.13 -5.54 17.84
C THR A 384 13.14 -4.42 18.08
N ALA A 385 12.75 -3.17 17.83
CA ALA A 385 13.50 -1.99 18.23
C ALA A 385 13.15 -1.64 19.69
N ALA A 386 14.10 -1.86 20.59
CA ALA A 386 14.04 -1.32 21.94
C ALA A 386 14.43 0.17 21.92
N GLU A 387 13.51 1.02 22.38
CA GLU A 387 13.77 2.45 22.63
C GLU A 387 14.94 2.65 23.58
N THR A 388 15.82 3.61 23.28
CA THR A 388 16.57 4.32 24.31
C THR A 388 16.73 5.79 23.90
N GLU A 389 15.94 6.65 24.54
CA GLU A 389 16.14 8.10 24.52
C GLU A 389 17.48 8.46 25.18
N SER A 390 18.21 9.40 24.58
CA SER A 390 19.16 10.22 25.34
C SER A 390 19.27 11.61 24.73
N GLU A 391 18.62 12.58 25.38
CA GLU A 391 18.98 13.99 25.31
C GLU A 391 20.45 14.18 25.70
N THR A 392 21.19 15.02 24.99
CA THR A 392 22.10 15.96 25.66
C THR A 392 22.46 17.14 24.77
N ALA A 393 22.08 18.31 25.26
CA ALA A 393 22.61 19.61 24.89
C ALA A 393 24.13 19.67 25.11
N VAL A 394 24.84 20.37 24.22
CA VAL A 394 26.15 20.96 24.55
C VAL A 394 26.13 22.43 24.13
N GLU A 395 26.03 23.28 25.16
CA GLU A 395 26.46 24.67 25.12
C GLU A 395 27.94 24.76 24.73
N THR A 396 28.27 25.65 23.80
CA THR A 396 29.57 26.32 23.81
C THR A 396 29.36 27.81 23.63
N GLU A 397 29.44 28.55 24.73
CA GLU A 397 29.53 30.01 24.72
C GLU A 397 30.95 30.48 24.41
N SER A 398 31.00 31.51 23.56
CA SER A 398 31.91 32.66 23.53
C SER A 398 33.41 32.42 23.31
N GLU A 399 33.94 33.03 22.24
CA GLU A 399 34.65 34.32 22.40
C GLU A 399 34.33 35.26 21.23
N SER A 400 34.00 36.50 21.55
CA SER A 400 33.75 37.60 20.62
C SER A 400 35.08 38.29 20.28
N GLU A 401 35.31 38.65 19.02
CA GLU A 401 36.00 39.90 18.69
C GLU A 401 35.30 40.59 17.51
N THR A 402 35.10 41.88 17.69
CA THR A 402 34.37 42.83 16.85
C THR A 402 35.35 43.57 15.92
N GLU A 403 34.78 44.34 14.99
CA GLU A 403 35.42 45.35 14.12
C GLU A 403 36.01 44.78 12.81
N THR A 404 35.84 45.36 11.62
CA THR A 404 35.26 46.64 11.16
C THR A 404 35.04 46.56 9.64
N GLU A 405 34.17 47.44 9.15
CA GLU A 405 33.90 47.77 7.75
C GLU A 405 35.16 47.98 6.90
N THR A 406 35.09 47.68 5.59
CA THR A 406 35.57 48.59 4.53
C THR A 406 35.15 48.09 3.15
N GLU A 407 34.24 48.84 2.53
CA GLU A 407 34.12 48.97 1.08
C GLU A 407 35.46 49.38 0.48
N THR A 408 35.84 48.79 -0.66
CA THR A 408 36.66 49.50 -1.66
C THR A 408 36.27 49.04 -3.08
N GLU A 409 35.53 49.91 -3.77
CA GLU A 409 35.62 50.06 -5.21
C GLU A 409 37.05 50.45 -5.61
N SER A 410 37.57 49.89 -6.70
CA SER A 410 38.56 50.56 -7.55
C SER A 410 38.56 49.95 -8.95
N GLU A 411 38.00 50.72 -9.87
CA GLU A 411 38.24 50.64 -11.31
C GLU A 411 39.74 50.88 -11.62
N SER A 412 40.29 50.18 -12.61
CA SER A 412 41.13 50.82 -13.65
C SER A 412 41.45 49.88 -14.82
N GLU A 413 40.92 50.27 -15.98
CA GLU A 413 41.54 50.31 -17.30
C GLU A 413 42.59 49.25 -17.70
N THR A 414 42.26 48.46 -18.73
CA THR A 414 43.20 48.26 -19.85
C THR A 414 42.50 48.48 -21.19
N VAL A 415 42.92 49.56 -21.85
CA VAL A 415 42.67 49.90 -23.24
C VAL A 415 43.48 48.96 -24.14
N SER A 416 42.84 48.40 -25.17
CA SER A 416 43.53 48.10 -26.43
C SER A 416 42.66 48.54 -27.61
N GLU A 417 42.96 49.75 -28.09
CA GLU A 417 42.91 50.19 -29.50
C GLU A 417 43.60 49.18 -30.43
N THR A 418 43.43 49.13 -31.76
CA THR A 418 42.52 49.67 -32.79
C THR A 418 42.98 49.01 -34.12
N GLU A 419 42.20 49.20 -35.18
CA GLU A 419 42.49 49.08 -36.63
C GLU A 419 41.91 47.80 -37.28
N ALA A 420 40.97 47.86 -38.23
CA ALA A 420 40.50 48.95 -39.11
C ALA A 420 39.02 48.79 -39.52
#